data_AF-A0ABD5T0B7-F1
#
_entry.id   AF-A0ABD5T0B7-F1
#
_cell.length_a   1.000
_cell.length_b   1.000
_cell.length_c   1.000
_cell.angle_alpha   90.00
_cell.angle_beta   90.00
_cell.angle_gamma   90.00
#
_symmetry.space_group_name_H-M   'P 1'
#
loop_
_entity.id
_entity.type
_entity.pdbx_description
1 polymer ?
#
loop_
_entity_poly.entity_id
_entity_poly.type
_entity_poly.pdbx_seq_one_letter_code
_entity_poly.pdbx_strand_id
1 'polypeptide(L)'
;WPDEELTTDYYVLSVGDTRAEAAAVARDLRAIDDSVVVEEDVSDRSFGAQLGYADSINAETVVIVGERDLENGEYTVKDMESGDETTVPVDAFPPESGRPTYEDYE
;
A
#
# COMPACT_ATOMS: atom_id res chain seq x y z
N TRP A 1 -23.43 19.59 0.93
CA TRP A 1 -22.17 18.96 1.37
C TRP A 1 -21.62 18.23 0.17
N PRO A 2 -20.32 18.36 -0.16
CA PRO A 2 -19.75 17.54 -1.22
C PRO A 2 -19.86 16.07 -0.79
N ASP A 3 -20.21 15.20 -1.73
CA ASP A 3 -20.17 13.76 -1.58
C ASP A 3 -18.70 13.36 -1.47
N GLU A 4 -18.21 13.19 -0.23
CA GLU A 4 -16.92 12.56 0.01
C GLU A 4 -17.17 11.06 -0.22
N GLU A 5 -16.88 10.59 -1.43
CA GLU A 5 -16.84 9.15 -1.71
C GLU A 5 -15.81 8.55 -0.77
N LEU A 6 -16.19 7.48 -0.05
CA LEU A 6 -15.26 6.77 0.83
C LEU A 6 -14.21 6.09 -0.04
N THR A 7 -13.07 6.74 -0.24
CA THR A 7 -11.89 6.16 -0.89
C THR A 7 -10.98 5.54 0.17
N THR A 8 -10.21 4.54 -0.25
CA THR A 8 -9.16 3.96 0.58
C THR A 8 -7.85 4.60 0.15
N ASP A 9 -7.11 5.26 1.04
CA ASP A 9 -5.82 5.87 0.65
C ASP A 9 -4.83 4.77 0.24
N TYR A 10 -4.74 3.70 1.06
CA TYR A 10 -3.76 2.64 0.86
C TYR A 10 -4.35 1.25 0.99
N TYR A 11 -3.92 0.36 0.10
CA TYR A 11 -4.09 -1.08 0.28
C TYR A 11 -2.72 -1.76 0.39
N VAL A 12 -2.46 -2.46 1.48
CA VAL A 12 -1.22 -3.22 1.67
C VAL A 12 -1.43 -4.65 1.19
N LEU A 13 -0.76 -4.98 0.08
CA LEU A 13 -0.79 -6.28 -0.56
C LEU A 13 0.39 -7.11 -0.05
N SER A 14 0.13 -8.27 0.55
CA SER A 14 1.18 -9.20 1.00
C SER A 14 1.32 -10.42 0.08
N VAL A 15 2.54 -10.81 -0.25
CA VAL A 15 2.85 -12.04 -1.01
C VAL A 15 3.83 -12.91 -0.24
N GLY A 16 3.49 -14.20 -0.10
CA GLY A 16 4.32 -15.17 0.62
C GLY A 16 4.22 -15.01 2.14
N ASP A 17 5.30 -15.32 2.85
CA ASP A 17 5.37 -15.24 4.32
C ASP A 17 5.69 -13.81 4.83
N THR A 18 5.00 -12.79 4.28
CA THR A 18 5.27 -11.36 4.51
C THR A 18 4.20 -10.63 5.31
N ARG A 19 3.17 -11.34 5.78
CA ARG A 19 2.02 -10.76 6.48
C ARG A 19 2.39 -9.91 7.71
N ALA A 20 3.43 -10.30 8.44
CA ALA A 20 3.88 -9.53 9.60
C ALA A 20 4.47 -8.16 9.19
N GLU A 21 5.19 -8.14 8.08
CA GLU A 21 5.79 -6.92 7.50
C GLU A 21 4.70 -6.03 6.90
N ALA A 22 3.78 -6.61 6.13
CA ALA A 22 2.60 -5.90 5.61
C ALA A 22 1.78 -5.24 6.74
N ALA A 23 1.56 -5.96 7.84
CA ALA A 23 0.85 -5.41 9.00
C ALA A 23 1.63 -4.28 9.70
N ALA A 24 2.96 -4.30 9.66
CA ALA A 24 3.79 -3.21 10.17
C ALA A 24 3.64 -1.96 9.28
N VAL A 25 3.82 -2.11 7.97
CA VAL A 25 3.60 -1.04 6.99
C VAL A 25 2.20 -0.43 7.12
N ALA A 26 1.16 -1.27 7.23
CA ALA A 26 -0.21 -0.81 7.39
C ALA A 26 -0.43 -0.05 8.71
N ARG A 27 0.33 -0.33 9.77
CA ARG A 27 0.28 0.44 11.02
C ARG A 27 0.98 1.77 10.88
N ASP A 28 2.14 1.78 10.23
CA ASP A 28 2.94 2.99 10.07
C ASP A 28 2.23 4.00 9.17
N LEU A 29 1.60 3.54 8.09
CA LEU A 29 0.75 4.38 7.22
C LEU A 29 -0.44 5.00 7.97
N ARG A 30 -1.14 4.21 8.81
CA ARG A 30 -2.24 4.73 9.65
C ARG A 30 -1.77 5.73 10.71
N ALA A 31 -0.49 5.69 11.09
CA ALA A 31 0.08 6.59 12.08
C ALA A 31 0.47 7.96 11.50
N ILE A 32 0.48 8.12 10.16
CA ILE A 32 0.79 9.39 9.48
C ILE A 32 -0.24 10.47 9.86
N ASP A 33 -1.53 10.14 9.77
CA ASP A 33 -2.65 11.04 10.10
C ASP A 33 -3.92 10.22 10.40
N ASP A 34 -4.74 10.70 11.35
CA ASP A 34 -5.99 10.04 11.77
C ASP A 34 -7.03 9.88 10.63
N SER A 35 -6.89 10.63 9.54
CA SER A 35 -7.76 10.56 8.36
C SER A 35 -7.32 9.53 7.32
N VAL A 36 -6.15 8.91 7.46
CA VAL A 36 -5.64 7.91 6.51
C VAL A 36 -6.35 6.57 6.69
N VAL A 37 -6.96 6.10 5.61
CA VAL A 37 -7.65 4.81 5.53
C VAL A 37 -6.74 3.78 4.87
N VAL A 38 -6.40 2.72 5.61
CA VAL A 38 -5.57 1.62 5.12
C VAL A 38 -6.27 0.29 5.28
N GLU A 39 -6.39 -0.47 4.19
CA GLU A 39 -6.80 -1.87 4.19
C GLU A 39 -5.62 -2.81 3.91
N GLU A 40 -5.71 -4.06 4.35
CA GLU A 40 -4.72 -5.11 4.09
C GLU A 40 -5.43 -6.45 3.89
N ASP A 41 -4.79 -7.39 3.20
CA ASP A 41 -5.36 -8.73 3.10
C ASP A 41 -5.19 -9.51 4.42
N VAL A 42 -6.31 -10.04 4.91
CA VAL A 42 -6.34 -10.99 6.03
C VAL A 42 -6.84 -12.37 5.63
N SER A 43 -7.17 -12.56 4.36
CA SER A 43 -7.86 -13.73 3.82
C SER A 43 -6.96 -14.67 3.00
N ASP A 44 -5.64 -14.43 3.00
CA ASP A 44 -4.63 -15.21 2.25
C ASP A 44 -5.00 -15.31 0.75
N ARG A 45 -5.43 -14.18 0.17
CA ARG A 45 -5.81 -14.08 -1.23
C ARG A 45 -4.58 -14.12 -2.13
N SER A 46 -4.75 -14.61 -3.36
CA SER A 46 -3.70 -14.51 -4.37
C SER A 46 -3.43 -13.04 -4.74
N PHE A 47 -2.23 -12.75 -5.23
CA PHE A 47 -1.81 -11.41 -5.67
C PHE A 47 -2.87 -10.71 -6.56
N GLY A 48 -3.33 -11.38 -7.62
CA GLY A 48 -4.33 -10.81 -8.53
C GLY A 48 -5.70 -10.58 -7.86
N ALA A 49 -6.07 -11.42 -6.89
CA ALA A 49 -7.33 -11.23 -6.14
C ALA A 49 -7.22 -10.08 -5.13
N GLN A 50 -6.05 -9.85 -4.55
CA GLN A 50 -5.78 -8.69 -3.71
C GLN A 50 -5.82 -7.39 -4.52
N LEU A 51 -5.16 -7.34 -5.69
CA LEU A 51 -5.24 -6.18 -6.60
C LEU A 51 -6.66 -5.87 -7.04
N GLY A 52 -7.43 -6.89 -7.45
CA GLY A 52 -8.83 -6.70 -7.85
C GLY A 52 -9.72 -6.24 -6.69
N TYR A 53 -9.38 -6.61 -5.45
CA TYR A 53 -10.07 -6.11 -4.27
C TYR A 53 -9.71 -4.64 -3.99
N ALA A 54 -8.42 -4.28 -4.05
CA ALA A 54 -7.96 -2.90 -3.92
C ALA A 54 -8.66 -1.97 -4.92
N ASP A 55 -8.76 -2.40 -6.18
CA ASP A 55 -9.54 -1.71 -7.22
C ASP A 55 -11.02 -1.57 -6.84
N SER A 56 -11.65 -2.64 -6.34
CA SER A 56 -13.08 -2.63 -5.97
C SER A 56 -13.45 -1.70 -4.80
N ILE A 57 -12.47 -1.38 -3.93
CA ILE A 57 -12.65 -0.44 -2.81
C ILE A 57 -12.12 0.96 -3.14
N ASN A 58 -11.75 1.21 -4.41
CA ASN A 58 -11.13 2.44 -4.87
C ASN A 58 -9.92 2.82 -4.00
N ALA A 59 -9.00 1.87 -3.82
CA ALA A 59 -7.70 2.16 -3.23
C ALA A 59 -6.91 3.08 -4.16
N GLU A 60 -6.40 4.21 -3.66
CA GLU A 60 -5.60 5.14 -4.47
C GLU A 60 -4.20 4.56 -4.73
N THR A 61 -3.56 4.04 -3.67
CA THR A 61 -2.23 3.45 -3.75
C THR A 61 -2.22 2.01 -3.21
N VAL A 62 -1.49 1.12 -3.89
CA VAL A 62 -1.18 -0.22 -3.37
C VAL A 62 0.28 -0.31 -2.98
N VAL A 63 0.55 -0.75 -1.74
CA VAL A 63 1.90 -1.08 -1.27
C VAL A 63 2.07 -2.59 -1.28
N ILE A 64 2.91 -3.08 -2.16
CA ILE A 64 3.19 -4.49 -2.36
C ILE A 64 4.40 -4.88 -1.49
N VAL A 65 4.14 -5.78 -0.55
CA VAL A 65 5.13 -6.38 0.34
C VAL A 65 5.32 -7.84 -0.09
N GLY A 66 6.33 -8.07 -0.91
CA GLY A 66 6.66 -9.40 -1.43
C GLY A 66 8.04 -9.86 -0.98
N GLU A 67 8.22 -11.17 -0.78
CA GLU A 67 9.49 -11.75 -0.32
C GLU A 67 10.68 -11.29 -1.18
N ARG A 68 10.52 -11.31 -2.51
CA ARG A 68 11.58 -10.94 -3.45
C ARG A 68 12.04 -9.49 -3.31
N ASP A 69 11.11 -8.57 -3.12
CA ASP A 69 11.44 -7.14 -3.05
C ASP A 69 12.04 -6.82 -1.67
N LEU A 70 11.53 -7.47 -0.61
CA LEU A 70 12.12 -7.42 0.73
C LEU A 70 13.54 -7.98 0.79
N GLU A 71 13.87 -9.02 0.01
CA GLU A 71 15.25 -9.53 -0.12
C GLU A 71 16.23 -8.45 -0.64
N ASN A 72 15.72 -7.47 -1.39
CA ASN A 72 16.48 -6.31 -1.86
C ASN A 72 16.38 -5.09 -0.93
N GLY A 73 15.59 -5.19 0.15
CA GLY A 73 15.33 -4.08 1.07
C GLY A 73 14.36 -3.04 0.47
N GLU A 74 13.41 -3.48 -0.34
CA GLU A 74 12.47 -2.61 -1.05
C GLU A 74 10.99 -3.04 -0.86
N TYR A 75 10.09 -2.07 -0.89
CA TYR A 75 8.67 -2.29 -1.19
C TYR A 75 8.37 -1.82 -2.62
N THR A 76 7.27 -2.28 -3.20
CA THR A 76 6.77 -1.72 -4.47
C THR A 76 5.52 -0.88 -4.18
N VAL A 77 5.49 0.36 -4.65
CA VAL A 77 4.34 1.28 -4.56
C VAL A 77 3.71 1.39 -5.93
N LYS A 78 2.41 1.17 -6.01
CA LYS A 78 1.63 1.18 -7.24
C LYS A 78 0.51 2.21 -7.19
N ASP A 79 0.44 3.05 -8.21
CA ASP A 79 -0.69 3.95 -8.43
C ASP A 79 -1.83 3.18 -9.11
N MET A 80 -3.04 3.25 -8.54
CA MET A 80 -4.19 2.52 -9.07
C MET A 80 -4.93 3.27 -10.17
N GLU A 81 -4.72 4.59 -10.32
CA GLU A 81 -5.31 5.38 -11.41
C GLU A 81 -4.55 5.18 -12.73
N SER A 82 -3.22 5.33 -12.70
CA SER A 82 -2.35 5.20 -13.86
C SER A 82 -1.91 3.75 -14.11
N GLY A 83 -1.82 2.95 -13.04
CA GLY A 83 -1.28 1.59 -13.07
C GLY A 83 0.24 1.52 -13.01
N ASP A 84 0.94 2.66 -12.89
CA ASP A 84 2.39 2.73 -12.77
C ASP A 84 2.85 2.22 -11.40
N GLU A 85 4.10 1.75 -11.33
CA GLU A 85 4.68 1.22 -10.10
C GLU A 85 6.17 1.56 -9.99
N THR A 86 6.64 1.80 -8.77
CA THR A 86 8.02 2.14 -8.44
C THR A 86 8.47 1.41 -7.18
N THR A 87 9.78 1.23 -7.00
CA THR A 87 10.36 0.60 -5.80
C THR A 87 10.86 1.65 -4.82
N VAL A 88 10.64 1.39 -3.54
CA VAL A 88 11.02 2.29 -2.44
C VAL A 88 11.80 1.52 -1.39
N PRO A 89 12.93 2.04 -0.86
CA PRO A 89 13.65 1.39 0.22
C PRO A 89 12.78 1.26 1.46
N VAL A 90 12.85 0.12 2.16
CA VAL A 90 12.08 -0.12 3.39
C VAL A 90 12.36 0.92 4.48
N ASP A 91 13.60 1.40 4.58
CA ASP A 91 14.00 2.42 5.56
C ASP A 91 13.49 3.83 5.22
N ALA A 92 12.93 4.03 4.02
CA ALA A 92 12.42 5.32 3.55
C ALA A 92 10.89 5.37 3.49
N PHE A 93 10.19 4.30 3.88
CA PHE A 93 8.74 4.19 3.76
C PHE A 93 8.09 3.70 5.07
N PRO A 94 7.03 4.37 5.57
CA PRO A 94 6.51 5.65 5.10
C PRO A 94 7.41 6.84 5.47
N PRO A 95 7.34 7.98 4.73
CA PRO A 95 8.13 9.16 5.02
C PRO A 95 7.69 9.86 6.31
N GLU A 96 8.57 10.66 6.91
CA GLU A 96 8.31 11.38 8.17
C GLU A 96 7.17 12.41 8.08
N SER A 97 6.78 12.79 6.87
CA SER A 97 5.70 13.76 6.62
C SER A 97 5.07 13.54 5.25
N GLY A 98 3.76 13.77 5.16
CA GLY A 98 2.99 13.65 3.92
C GLY A 98 2.36 12.27 3.75
N ARG A 99 1.49 12.16 2.73
CA ARG A 99 0.89 10.90 2.32
C ARG A 99 1.71 10.38 1.13
N PRO A 100 2.55 9.35 1.28
CA PRO A 100 3.40 8.88 0.19
C PRO A 100 2.56 8.35 -0.96
N THR A 101 2.75 8.87 -2.17
CA THR A 101 2.15 8.31 -3.40
C THR A 101 3.25 7.87 -4.36
N TYR A 102 2.87 7.29 -5.50
CA TYR A 102 3.81 6.95 -6.57
C TYR A 102 4.68 8.16 -6.99
N GLU A 103 4.10 9.35 -7.10
CA GLU A 103 4.79 10.58 -7.54
C GLU A 103 5.95 11.01 -6.61
N ASP A 104 5.94 10.59 -5.34
CA ASP A 104 7.01 10.91 -4.39
C ASP A 104 8.31 10.13 -4.67
N TYR A 105 8.27 9.10 -5.51
CA TYR A 105 9.37 8.16 -5.74
C TYR A 105 9.74 7.94 -7.22
N GLU A 106 9.30 8.84 -8.10
CA GLU A 106 9.76 8.92 -9.51
C GLU A 106 11.10 9.68 -9.70
#